data_AF-A0A7K2WP09-F1
#
_entry.id   AF-A0A7K2WP09-F1
#
_cell.length_a   1.000
_cell.length_b   1.000
_cell.length_c   1.000
_cell.angle_alpha   90.00
_cell.angle_beta   90.00
_cell.angle_gamma   90.00
#
_symmetry.space_group_name_H-M   'P 1'
#
loop_
_entity.id
_entity.type
_entity.pdbx_description
1 polymer ?
#
loop_
_entity_poly.entity_id
_entity_poly.type
_entity_poly.pdbx_seq_one_letter_code
_entity_poly.pdbx_strand_id
1 'polypeptide(L)' 'GRPEVAVRAHALAAELFDHRDLRATGDYGAGSFRRRSCCLHYRCPGGGLCGDCVFDRPPQRSSAGADSG' A
#
# COMPACT_ATOMS: atom_id res chain seq x y z
N GLY A 1 -6.14 7.97 -22.28
CA GLY A 1 -5.53 8.21 -20.94
C GLY A 1 -5.06 9.65 -20.83
N ARG A 2 -4.52 10.04 -19.67
CA ARG A 2 -3.97 11.40 -19.39
C ARG A 2 -2.50 11.32 -18.96
N PRO A 3 -1.56 11.09 -19.90
CA PRO A 3 -0.15 10.80 -19.58
C PRO A 3 0.55 11.94 -18.83
N GLU A 4 0.21 13.19 -19.14
CA GLU A 4 0.75 14.38 -18.48
C GLU A 4 0.38 14.44 -17.00
N VAL A 5 -0.83 14.00 -16.65
CA VAL A 5 -1.28 13.91 -15.25
C VAL A 5 -0.53 12.79 -14.54
N ALA A 6 -0.34 11.65 -15.19
CA ALA A 6 0.42 10.54 -14.63
C ALA A 6 1.86 10.99 -14.30
N VAL A 7 2.55 11.64 -15.23
CA VAL A 7 3.92 12.16 -15.01
C VAL A 7 3.97 13.11 -13.81
N ARG A 8 3.04 14.06 -13.72
CA ARG A 8 2.97 15.00 -12.59
C ARG A 8 2.67 14.31 -11.26
N ALA A 9 1.78 13.32 -11.27
CA ALA A 9 1.47 12.54 -10.07
C ALA A 9 2.67 11.71 -9.60
N HIS A 10 3.44 11.12 -10.53
CA HIS A 10 4.66 10.40 -10.18
C HIS A 10 5.73 11.32 -9.60
N ALA A 11 5.95 12.50 -10.19
CA ALA A 11 6.89 13.49 -9.65
C ALA A 11 6.51 13.91 -8.22
N LEU A 12 5.25 14.26 -7.98
CA LEU A 12 4.76 14.62 -6.65
C LEU A 12 4.89 13.47 -5.65
N ALA A 13 4.57 12.24 -6.07
CA ALA A 13 4.72 11.08 -5.20
C ALA A 13 6.18 10.83 -4.82
N ALA A 14 7.13 10.98 -5.75
CA ALA A 14 8.56 10.87 -5.46
C ALA A 14 8.98 11.89 -4.39
N GLU A 15 8.61 13.17 -4.55
CA GLU A 15 8.92 14.22 -3.57
C GLU A 15 8.30 13.93 -2.20
N LEU A 16 7.06 13.43 -2.15
CA LEU A 16 6.40 13.07 -0.89
C LEU A 16 7.10 11.88 -0.21
N PHE A 17 7.50 10.85 -0.97
CA PHE A 17 8.16 9.67 -0.39
C PHE A 17 9.64 9.90 -0.06
N ASP A 18 10.26 10.99 -0.51
CA ASP A 18 11.54 11.48 0.02
C ASP A 18 11.39 12.10 1.42
N HIS A 19 10.18 12.52 1.80
CA HIS A 19 9.92 13.11 3.11
C HIS A 19 10.08 12.08 4.24
N ARG A 20 10.75 12.48 5.34
CA ARG A 20 11.12 11.58 6.45
C ARG A 20 9.94 10.80 7.03
N ASP A 21 8.76 11.43 7.11
CA ASP A 21 7.58 10.86 7.76
C ASP A 21 6.89 9.84 6.83
N LEU A 22 7.16 9.87 5.53
CA LEU A 22 6.52 9.03 4.52
C LEU A 22 7.46 7.97 3.93
N ARG A 23 8.78 8.20 3.93
CA ARG A 23 9.77 7.32 3.27
C ARG A 23 9.72 5.86 3.72
N ALA A 24 9.26 5.61 4.95
CA ALA A 24 9.22 4.26 5.54
C ALA A 24 7.84 3.58 5.39
N THR A 25 6.85 4.24 4.80
CA THR A 25 5.46 3.74 4.75
C THR A 25 5.22 2.75 3.61
N GLY A 26 6.09 2.75 2.62
CA GLY A 26 6.02 1.88 1.46
C GLY A 26 7.26 1.99 0.59
N ASP A 27 7.38 1.06 -0.35
CA ASP A 27 8.41 1.06 -1.38
C ASP A 27 7.86 1.79 -2.60
N TYR A 28 8.43 2.94 -2.91
CA TYR A 28 8.13 3.70 -4.11
C TYR A 28 9.26 3.53 -5.12
N GLY A 29 8.97 3.01 -6.31
CA GLY A 29 9.99 2.74 -7.32
C GLY A 29 9.41 2.34 -8.68
N ALA A 30 10.14 2.65 -9.75
CA ALA A 30 9.77 2.31 -11.13
C ALA A 30 8.33 2.69 -11.53
N GLY A 31 7.80 3.78 -10.96
CA GLY A 31 6.43 4.23 -11.22
C GLY A 31 5.34 3.48 -10.46
N SER A 32 5.70 2.68 -9.45
CA SER A 32 4.76 1.94 -8.60
C SER A 32 5.01 2.21 -7.12
N PHE A 33 3.98 1.97 -6.32
CA PHE A 33 4.02 2.06 -4.86
C PHE A 33 3.51 0.77 -4.24
N ARG A 34 4.21 0.27 -3.21
CA ARG A 34 3.73 -0.84 -2.39
C ARG A 34 3.83 -0.50 -0.91
N ARG A 35 2.76 -0.69 -0.16
CA ARG A 35 2.76 -0.43 1.29
C ARG A 35 3.65 -1.44 2.01
N ARG A 36 4.30 -0.99 3.08
CA ARG A 36 5.01 -1.88 4.03
C ARG A 36 4.13 -2.36 5.19
N SER A 37 2.93 -1.80 5.33
CA SER A 37 1.94 -2.19 6.33
C SER A 37 0.56 -2.47 5.72
N CYS A 38 -0.23 -3.31 6.38
CA CYS A 38 -1.54 -3.69 5.89
C CYS A 38 -2.59 -2.62 6.21
N CYS A 39 -3.24 -2.07 5.18
CA CYS A 39 -4.35 -1.12 5.33
C CYS A 39 -5.68 -1.77 5.76
N LEU A 40 -5.72 -3.10 5.89
CA LEU A 40 -6.89 -3.88 6.30
C LEU A 40 -8.15 -3.75 5.41
N HIS A 41 -8.03 -3.21 4.19
CA HIS A 41 -9.16 -3.07 3.27
C HIS A 41 -9.89 -4.40 2.99
N TYR A 42 -9.15 -5.53 3.00
CA TYR A 42 -9.71 -6.88 2.84
C TYR A 42 -10.70 -7.29 3.95
N ARG A 43 -10.75 -6.56 5.07
CA ARG A 43 -11.69 -6.85 6.16
C ARG A 43 -13.05 -6.20 5.95
N CYS A 44 -13.15 -5.23 5.03
CA CYS A 44 -14.43 -4.62 4.68
C CYS A 44 -15.35 -5.65 3.99
N PRO A 45 -16.67 -5.61 4.22
CA PRO A 45 -17.61 -6.45 3.46
C PRO A 45 -17.45 -6.23 1.95
N GLY A 46 -17.19 -7.31 1.20
CA GLY A 46 -16.90 -7.23 -0.23
C GLY A 46 -15.54 -6.61 -0.59
N GLY A 47 -14.68 -6.33 0.40
CA GLY A 47 -13.36 -5.74 0.21
C GLY A 47 -12.32 -6.77 -0.26
N GLY A 48 -11.51 -6.37 -1.23
CA GLY A 48 -10.32 -7.11 -1.67
C GLY A 48 -9.04 -6.55 -1.05
N LEU A 49 -7.90 -6.94 -1.62
CA LEU A 49 -6.65 -6.21 -1.38
C LEU A 49 -6.73 -4.83 -2.02
N CYS A 50 -6.13 -3.82 -1.39
CA CYS A 50 -5.93 -2.54 -2.08
C CYS A 50 -4.86 -2.68 -3.18
N GLY A 51 -4.84 -1.76 -4.15
CA GLY A 51 -3.88 -1.80 -5.26
C GLY A 51 -2.41 -1.76 -4.81
N ASP A 52 -2.13 -1.20 -3.64
CA ASP A 52 -0.79 -1.06 -3.08
C ASP A 52 -0.55 -2.04 -1.91
N CYS A 53 -1.28 -3.14 -1.84
CA CYS A 53 -1.26 -3.99 -0.65
C CYS A 53 0.13 -4.60 -0.42
N VAL A 54 0.49 -4.75 0.85
CA VAL A 54 1.72 -5.47 1.26
C VAL A 54 1.62 -6.98 0.99
N PHE A 55 0.41 -7.52 0.78
CA PHE A 55 0.16 -8.92 0.49
C PHE A 55 -0.27 -9.12 -0.97
N ASP A 56 0.14 -10.23 -1.59
CA ASP A 56 -0.30 -10.61 -2.94
C ASP A 56 -1.61 -11.40 -2.95
N ARG A 57 -2.02 -11.88 -1.77
CA ARG A 57 -3.29 -12.56 -1.51
C ARG A 57 -3.76 -12.23 -0.10
N PRO A 58 -5.08 -12.13 0.15
CA PRO A 58 -5.59 -11.92 1.50
C PRO A 58 -5.00 -12.94 2.47
N PRO A 59 -4.43 -12.51 3.61
CA PRO A 59 -3.99 -13.46 4.62
C PRO A 59 -5.21 -14.26 5.05
N GLN A 60 -5.06 -15.59 5.12
CA GLN A 60 -6.07 -16.42 5.76
C GLN A 60 -6.21 -15.90 7.19
N ARG A 61 -7.45 -15.63 7.64
CA ARG A 61 -7.70 -15.20 9.02
C ARG A 61 -6.88 -16.12 9.92
N SER A 62 -5.91 -15.55 10.64
CA SER A 62 -5.30 -16.24 11.77
C SER A 62 -6.48 -16.74 12.60
N SER A 63 -6.57 -18.05 12.82
CA SER A 63 -7.58 -18.64 13.68
C SER A 63 -7.72 -17.76 14.92
N ALA A 64 -8.94 -17.30 15.21
CA ALA A 64 -9.22 -16.51 16.40
C ALA A 64 -8.74 -17.33 17.61
N GLY A 65 -7.61 -16.93 18.22
CA GLY A 65 -6.96 -17.72 19.27
C GLY A 65 -5.42 -17.71 19.26
N ALA A 66 -4.74 -16.88 18.46
CA ALA A 66 -3.34 -16.59 18.75
C ALA A 66 -3.30 -15.54 19.87
N ASP A 67 -3.13 -15.99 21.10
CA ASP A 67 -2.79 -15.12 22.23
C ASP A 67 -1.57 -14.29 21.84
N SER A 68 -1.78 -12.98 21.75
CA SER A 68 -0.66 -12.04 21.67
C SER A 68 -0.14 -11.95 23.10
N GLY A 69 0.92 -12.71 23.39
CA GLY A 69 1.62 -12.67 24.67
C GLY A 69 2.10 -11.27 25.04
#